data_AF-A0A519NA34-F1
#
_entry.id   AF-A0A519NA34-F1
#
_cell.length_a   1.000
_cell.length_b   1.000
_cell.length_c   1.000
_cell.angle_alpha   90.00
_cell.angle_beta   90.00
_cell.angle_gamma   90.00
#
_symmetry.space_group_name_H-M   'P 1'
#
loop_
_entity.id
_entity.type
_entity.pdbx_description
1 polymer ?
#
loop_
_entity_poly.entity_id
_entity_poly.type
_entity_poly.pdbx_seq_one_letter_code
_entity_poly.pdbx_strand_id
1 'polypeptide(L)'
;MPNSHSLKADGKPMLFSYDLETEIENIERWSQGSKADGTSVQILKKLASDYIEIIDSNSVSSEQLQRLHEATSKGKSGIWERAVSRLELLVYHFDEAKLFVVDAIKAAKGATLERLLNVVSDNFSSEQQLQIFGSGLASANKKIRMKAAEMCLDSRNMELVPMLESKLASEVDPIVKSCLKFAIRNMHQPKGELVIDMDDEDDD
;
A
#
# COMPACT_ATOMS: atom_id res chain seq x y z
N MET A 1 -10.40 1.81 -19.07
CA MET A 1 -10.17 1.03 -17.83
C MET A 1 -9.00 1.67 -17.10
N PRO A 2 -9.02 1.83 -15.77
CA PRO A 2 -8.02 2.65 -15.10
C PRO A 2 -6.68 1.91 -15.12
N ASN A 3 -5.70 2.48 -15.80
CA ASN A 3 -4.32 2.00 -15.75
C ASN A 3 -3.82 2.14 -14.31
N SER A 4 -3.62 1.01 -13.66
CA SER A 4 -2.79 0.90 -12.45
C SER A 4 -1.35 1.19 -12.86
N HIS A 5 -0.98 2.47 -12.94
CA HIS A 5 0.42 2.87 -13.00
C HIS A 5 0.98 2.76 -11.58
N SER A 6 1.48 1.57 -11.28
CA SER A 6 2.45 1.38 -10.23
C SER A 6 3.63 2.33 -10.48
N LEU A 7 4.06 3.08 -9.46
CA LEU A 7 5.27 3.93 -9.48
C LEU A 7 6.57 3.13 -9.72
N LYS A 8 6.48 1.81 -9.94
CA LYS A 8 7.56 0.83 -9.79
C LYS A 8 8.18 0.35 -11.11
N ALA A 9 7.90 0.99 -12.26
CA ALA A 9 8.32 0.48 -13.57
C ALA A 9 9.51 1.24 -14.22
N ASP A 10 9.74 2.53 -13.96
CA ASP A 10 10.74 3.30 -14.71
C ASP A 10 11.49 4.32 -13.83
N GLY A 11 12.78 4.07 -13.56
CA GLY A 11 13.68 5.00 -12.88
C GLY A 11 13.31 5.30 -11.41
N LYS A 12 14.15 6.07 -10.71
CA LYS A 12 13.74 6.65 -9.42
C LYS A 12 12.48 7.49 -9.71
N PRO A 13 11.31 7.20 -9.08
CA PRO A 13 10.14 8.04 -9.29
C PRO A 13 10.54 9.47 -8.93
N MET A 14 10.44 10.40 -9.88
CA MET A 14 10.62 11.82 -9.56
C MET A 14 9.63 12.17 -8.46
N LEU A 15 10.13 12.81 -7.40
CA LEU A 15 9.35 13.37 -6.30
C LEU A 15 8.50 14.55 -6.83
N PHE A 16 7.55 14.29 -7.72
CA PHE A 16 6.54 15.26 -8.16
C PHE A 16 7.11 16.55 -8.77
N SER A 17 6.25 17.46 -9.23
CA SER A 17 6.71 18.80 -9.60
C SER A 17 7.08 19.54 -8.32
N TYR A 18 8.22 20.23 -8.30
CA TYR A 18 8.61 21.19 -7.26
C TYR A 18 7.63 22.37 -7.08
N ASP A 19 6.55 22.39 -7.85
CA ASP A 19 5.60 23.48 -7.94
C ASP A 19 4.34 23.19 -7.10
N LEU A 20 4.19 23.94 -6.01
CA LEU A 20 3.01 23.93 -5.15
C LEU A 20 1.75 24.27 -5.93
N GLU A 21 1.83 25.16 -6.92
CA GLU A 21 0.70 25.59 -7.71
C GLU A 21 0.17 24.43 -8.56
N THR A 22 1.05 23.70 -9.25
CA THR A 22 0.70 22.46 -9.97
C THR A 22 0.11 21.39 -9.04
N GLU A 23 0.68 21.16 -7.84
CA GLU A 23 0.11 20.17 -6.90
C GLU A 23 -1.26 20.61 -6.37
N ILE A 24 -1.45 21.92 -6.10
CA ILE A 24 -2.74 22.48 -5.69
C ILE A 24 -3.77 22.38 -6.83
N GLU A 25 -3.41 22.71 -8.07
CA GLU A 25 -4.28 22.60 -9.24
C GLU A 25 -4.69 21.14 -9.49
N ASN A 26 -3.76 20.20 -9.30
CA ASN A 26 -4.05 18.76 -9.36
C ASN A 26 -5.06 18.36 -8.27
N ILE A 27 -4.87 18.83 -7.04
CA ILE A 27 -5.81 18.59 -5.92
C ILE A 27 -7.19 19.18 -6.22
N GLU A 28 -7.24 20.40 -6.74
CA GLU A 28 -8.48 21.08 -7.09
C GLU A 28 -9.19 20.34 -8.23
N ARG A 29 -8.47 19.93 -9.28
CA ARG A 29 -9.00 19.11 -10.37
C ARG A 29 -9.55 17.76 -9.85
N TRP A 30 -8.85 17.10 -8.93
CA TRP A 30 -9.32 15.85 -8.32
C TRP A 30 -10.56 16.07 -7.44
N SER A 31 -10.63 17.22 -6.76
CA SER A 31 -11.79 17.58 -5.94
C SER A 31 -13.03 17.95 -6.77
N GLN A 32 -12.87 18.42 -8.01
CA GLN A 32 -13.98 18.76 -8.90
C GLN A 32 -14.65 17.51 -9.50
N GLY A 33 -13.91 16.42 -9.69
CA GLY A 33 -14.44 15.15 -10.24
C GLY A 33 -14.91 14.15 -9.17
N SER A 34 -14.57 14.38 -7.90
CA SER A 34 -14.95 13.52 -6.78
C SER A 34 -15.88 14.27 -5.82
N LYS A 35 -16.75 13.57 -5.10
CA LYS A 35 -17.56 14.15 -4.01
C LYS A 35 -16.69 14.50 -2.78
N ALA A 36 -15.53 15.13 -2.99
CA ALA A 36 -14.64 15.57 -1.93
C ALA A 36 -15.30 16.75 -1.21
N ASP A 37 -15.54 16.60 0.09
CA ASP A 37 -16.03 17.69 0.93
C ASP A 37 -14.89 18.68 1.24
N GLY A 38 -15.23 19.87 1.76
CA GLY A 38 -14.23 20.90 2.08
C GLY A 38 -13.11 20.40 3.01
N THR A 39 -13.44 19.49 3.93
CA THR A 39 -12.47 18.82 4.81
C THR A 39 -11.44 18.00 4.02
N SER A 40 -11.90 17.25 3.03
CA SER A 40 -11.05 16.44 2.15
C SER A 40 -10.06 17.28 1.37
N VAL A 41 -10.52 18.42 0.84
CA VAL A 41 -9.66 19.37 0.11
C VAL A 41 -8.59 19.97 1.02
N GLN A 42 -8.96 20.35 2.25
CA GLN A 42 -8.00 20.89 3.23
C GLN A 42 -6.92 19.87 3.62
N ILE A 43 -7.29 18.60 3.81
CA ILE A 43 -6.32 17.53 4.08
C ILE A 43 -5.33 17.43 2.92
N LEU A 44 -5.80 17.36 1.68
CA LEU A 44 -4.94 17.24 0.51
C LEU A 44 -4.00 18.44 0.34
N LYS A 45 -4.51 19.68 0.51
CA LYS A 45 -3.67 20.89 0.45
C LYS A 45 -2.58 20.87 1.52
N LYS A 46 -2.91 20.45 2.75
CA LYS A 46 -1.91 20.34 3.84
C LYS A 46 -0.86 19.27 3.55
N LEU A 47 -1.27 18.12 3.01
CA LEU A 47 -0.33 17.07 2.60
C LEU A 47 0.62 17.54 1.48
N ALA A 48 0.15 18.37 0.55
CA ALA A 48 1.02 18.96 -0.48
C ALA A 48 2.05 19.92 0.14
N SER A 49 1.62 20.80 1.05
CA SER A 49 2.52 21.71 1.76
C SER A 49 3.57 20.95 2.59
N ASP A 50 3.15 19.95 3.36
CA ASP A 50 4.06 19.07 4.13
C ASP A 50 5.13 18.45 3.24
N TYR A 51 4.73 18.02 2.05
CA TYR A 51 5.63 17.34 1.13
C TYR A 51 6.70 18.27 0.54
N ILE A 52 6.34 19.52 0.23
CA ILE A 52 7.30 20.53 -0.22
C ILE A 52 8.29 20.86 0.88
N GLU A 53 7.80 21.02 2.12
CA GLU A 53 8.67 21.24 3.27
C GLU A 53 9.65 20.07 3.48
N ILE A 54 9.20 18.82 3.27
CA ILE A 54 10.07 17.64 3.33
C ILE A 54 11.14 17.68 2.24
N ILE A 55 10.79 18.08 1.01
CA ILE A 55 11.76 18.24 -0.09
C ILE A 55 12.79 19.32 0.25
N ASP A 56 12.33 20.49 0.70
CA ASP A 56 13.19 21.65 0.97
C ASP A 56 14.11 21.42 2.17
N SER A 57 13.58 20.78 3.23
CA SER A 57 14.35 20.48 4.44
C SER A 57 15.15 19.18 4.35
N ASN A 58 14.83 18.33 3.38
CA ASN A 58 15.31 16.95 3.27
C ASN A 58 15.16 16.16 4.59
N SER A 59 14.03 16.35 5.27
CA SER A 59 13.71 15.71 6.54
C SER A 59 12.21 15.50 6.69
N VAL A 60 11.82 14.47 7.46
CA VAL A 60 10.41 14.21 7.78
C VAL A 60 10.17 14.32 9.28
N SER A 61 9.15 15.08 9.67
CA SER A 61 8.76 15.24 11.06
C SER A 61 7.64 14.27 11.46
N SER A 62 7.58 13.94 12.77
CA SER A 62 6.51 13.11 13.32
C SER A 62 5.12 13.70 13.09
N GLU A 63 4.98 15.03 13.04
CA GLU A 63 3.70 15.70 12.82
C GLU A 63 3.19 15.48 11.38
N GLN A 64 4.10 15.52 10.39
CA GLN A 64 3.79 15.21 8.99
C GLN A 64 3.39 13.73 8.81
N LEU A 65 4.11 12.81 9.45
CA LEU A 65 3.78 11.38 9.44
C LEU A 65 2.42 11.10 10.09
N GLN A 66 2.12 11.76 11.21
CA GLN A 66 0.84 11.63 11.89
C GLN A 66 -0.32 12.12 11.01
N ARG A 67 -0.15 13.24 10.29
CA ARG A 67 -1.15 13.74 9.34
C ARG A 67 -1.40 12.77 8.19
N LEU A 68 -0.33 12.19 7.63
CA LEU A 68 -0.46 11.14 6.60
C LEU A 68 -1.22 9.94 7.13
N HIS A 69 -0.91 9.47 8.34
CA HIS A 69 -1.61 8.36 8.96
C HIS A 69 -3.09 8.67 9.24
N GLU A 70 -3.42 9.89 9.67
CA GLU A 70 -4.81 10.34 9.80
C GLU A 70 -5.54 10.34 8.45
N ALA A 71 -4.89 10.80 7.38
CA ALA A 71 -5.44 10.75 6.04
C ALA A 71 -5.62 9.31 5.54
N THR A 72 -4.70 8.39 5.84
CA THR A 72 -4.82 6.97 5.51
C THR A 72 -5.96 6.29 6.29
N SER A 73 -6.13 6.62 7.56
CA SER A 73 -7.11 5.97 8.45
C SER A 73 -8.53 6.51 8.26
N LYS A 74 -8.68 7.84 8.19
CA LYS A 74 -9.99 8.53 8.16
C LYS A 74 -10.37 9.06 6.79
N GLY A 75 -9.43 9.11 5.84
CA GLY A 75 -9.69 9.63 4.50
C GLY A 75 -10.72 8.80 3.74
N LYS A 76 -11.54 9.49 2.95
CA LYS A 76 -12.39 8.88 1.93
C LYS A 76 -11.55 8.36 0.76
N SER A 77 -12.16 7.55 -0.10
CA SER A 77 -11.53 7.16 -1.37
C SER A 77 -11.15 8.41 -2.18
N GLY A 78 -10.01 8.34 -2.86
CA GLY A 78 -9.25 9.46 -3.40
C GLY A 78 -8.21 10.05 -2.45
N ILE A 79 -8.45 10.06 -1.13
CA ILE A 79 -7.55 10.68 -0.15
C ILE A 79 -6.61 9.66 0.46
N TRP A 80 -7.17 8.56 0.97
CA TRP A 80 -6.35 7.57 1.66
C TRP A 80 -5.39 6.89 0.67
N GLU A 81 -5.79 6.69 -0.59
CA GLU A 81 -4.93 6.14 -1.65
C GLU A 81 -3.71 7.06 -1.87
N ARG A 82 -3.93 8.38 -1.91
CA ARG A 82 -2.86 9.36 -2.07
C ARG A 82 -1.96 9.40 -0.84
N ALA A 83 -2.55 9.38 0.36
CA ALA A 83 -1.79 9.32 1.60
C ALA A 83 -0.91 8.07 1.68
N VAL A 84 -1.43 6.91 1.27
CA VAL A 84 -0.68 5.64 1.16
C VAL A 84 0.47 5.77 0.17
N SER A 85 0.23 6.28 -1.06
CA SER A 85 1.31 6.46 -2.04
C SER A 85 2.40 7.42 -1.57
N ARG A 86 2.03 8.48 -0.85
CA ARG A 86 3.02 9.41 -0.26
C ARG A 86 3.80 8.75 0.87
N LEU A 87 3.13 7.97 1.71
CA LEU A 87 3.79 7.24 2.80
C LEU A 87 4.76 6.19 2.25
N GLU A 88 4.39 5.46 1.20
CA GLU A 88 5.28 4.50 0.50
C GLU A 88 6.56 5.19 0.00
N LEU A 89 6.42 6.37 -0.59
CA LEU A 89 7.56 7.14 -1.09
C LEU A 89 8.44 7.69 0.05
N LEU A 90 7.85 8.18 1.14
CA LEU A 90 8.63 8.61 2.30
C LEU A 90 9.40 7.46 2.93
N VAL A 91 8.83 6.25 2.97
CA VAL A 91 9.52 5.05 3.46
C VAL A 91 10.74 4.68 2.61
N TYR A 92 10.70 4.97 1.31
CA TYR A 92 11.85 4.77 0.42
C TYR A 92 13.02 5.70 0.78
N HIS A 93 12.73 6.94 1.20
CA HIS A 93 13.74 7.98 1.42
C HIS A 93 14.17 8.17 2.89
N PHE A 94 13.32 7.84 3.86
CA PHE A 94 13.51 8.16 5.27
C PHE A 94 13.25 6.94 6.16
N ASP A 95 14.24 6.54 6.95
CA ASP A 95 14.11 5.42 7.88
C ASP A 95 13.11 5.72 9.02
N GLU A 96 12.97 6.99 9.40
CA GLU A 96 11.96 7.43 10.38
C GLU A 96 10.54 7.13 9.90
N ALA A 97 10.26 7.32 8.61
CA ALA A 97 8.96 6.99 8.03
C ALA A 97 8.73 5.47 8.01
N LYS A 98 9.78 4.68 7.75
CA LYS A 98 9.75 3.21 7.80
C LYS A 98 9.40 2.71 9.20
N LEU A 99 10.09 3.20 10.22
CA LEU A 99 9.82 2.84 11.62
C LEU A 99 8.39 3.21 12.02
N PHE A 100 7.95 4.41 11.66
CA PHE A 100 6.58 4.86 11.90
C PHE A 100 5.54 3.93 11.28
N VAL A 101 5.73 3.49 10.03
CA VAL A 101 4.81 2.57 9.34
C VAL A 101 4.75 1.20 10.02
N VAL A 102 5.90 0.67 10.45
CA VAL A 102 5.94 -0.61 11.19
C VAL A 102 5.08 -0.52 12.46
N ASP A 103 5.22 0.56 13.22
CA ASP A 103 4.47 0.74 14.46
C ASP A 103 2.98 1.01 14.20
N ALA A 104 2.66 1.79 13.15
CA ALA A 104 1.28 2.02 12.74
C ALA A 104 0.58 0.73 12.32
N ILE A 105 1.26 -0.16 11.57
CA ILE A 105 0.72 -1.46 11.15
C ILE A 105 0.43 -2.35 12.36
N LYS A 106 1.35 -2.42 13.34
CA LYS A 106 1.17 -3.22 14.56
C LYS A 106 -0.05 -2.77 15.38
N ALA A 107 -0.34 -1.47 15.38
CA ALA A 107 -1.48 -0.90 16.11
C ALA A 107 -2.80 -0.93 15.31
N ALA A 108 -2.74 -1.02 13.98
CA ALA A 108 -3.89 -0.89 13.11
C ALA A 108 -4.82 -2.11 13.10
N LYS A 109 -6.10 -1.87 12.81
CA LYS A 109 -7.13 -2.90 12.65
C LYS A 109 -8.07 -2.55 11.50
N GLY A 110 -8.80 -3.55 10.99
CA GLY A 110 -9.83 -3.35 9.98
C GLY A 110 -9.30 -2.67 8.71
N ALA A 111 -10.03 -1.67 8.22
CA ALA A 111 -9.70 -0.96 6.99
C ALA A 111 -8.36 -0.21 7.06
N THR A 112 -7.96 0.30 8.24
CA THR A 112 -6.67 1.00 8.36
C THR A 112 -5.50 0.04 8.14
N LEU A 113 -5.57 -1.16 8.71
CA LEU A 113 -4.55 -2.19 8.49
C LEU A 113 -4.50 -2.60 7.01
N GLU A 114 -5.66 -2.88 6.41
CA GLU A 114 -5.77 -3.20 4.98
C GLU A 114 -5.10 -2.14 4.09
N ARG A 115 -5.30 -0.86 4.41
CA ARG A 115 -4.69 0.27 3.66
C ARG A 115 -3.19 0.36 3.89
N LEU A 116 -2.73 0.27 5.14
CA LEU A 116 -1.30 0.37 5.48
C LEU A 116 -0.47 -0.79 4.92
N LEU A 117 -1.06 -1.96 4.68
CA LEU A 117 -0.36 -3.06 4.01
C LEU A 117 0.13 -2.68 2.60
N ASN A 118 -0.52 -1.73 1.91
CA ASN A 118 -0.07 -1.22 0.60
C ASN A 118 1.24 -0.43 0.65
N VAL A 119 1.68 -0.01 1.84
CA VAL A 119 2.92 0.77 2.02
C VAL A 119 4.14 -0.14 2.04
N VAL A 120 3.95 -1.44 2.34
CA VAL A 120 5.04 -2.40 2.48
C VAL A 120 5.60 -2.75 1.11
N SER A 121 6.86 -2.41 0.88
CA SER A 121 7.60 -2.60 -0.36
C SER A 121 8.93 -3.33 -0.13
N ASP A 122 9.74 -3.45 -1.17
CA ASP A 122 11.10 -3.99 -1.16
C ASP A 122 12.10 -3.20 -0.29
N ASN A 123 11.72 -2.01 0.19
CA ASN A 123 12.52 -1.21 1.13
C ASN A 123 12.45 -1.73 2.57
N PHE A 124 11.50 -2.60 2.88
CA PHE A 124 11.44 -3.34 4.14
C PHE A 124 12.32 -4.60 4.02
N SER A 125 13.01 -4.96 5.10
CA SER A 125 13.77 -6.21 5.12
C SER A 125 12.84 -7.43 4.98
N SER A 126 13.36 -8.56 4.49
CA SER A 126 12.61 -9.81 4.45
C SER A 126 12.00 -10.17 5.80
N GLU A 127 12.75 -9.95 6.89
CA GLU A 127 12.26 -10.18 8.26
C GLU A 127 11.05 -9.29 8.60
N GLN A 128 11.10 -7.99 8.26
CA GLN A 128 9.99 -7.07 8.49
C GLN A 128 8.76 -7.47 7.65
N GLN A 129 8.96 -7.81 6.38
CA GLN A 129 7.88 -8.26 5.51
C GLN A 129 7.24 -9.55 6.04
N LEU A 130 8.06 -10.52 6.47
CA LEU A 130 7.59 -11.77 7.09
C LEU A 130 6.74 -11.49 8.33
N GLN A 131 7.20 -10.63 9.23
CA GLN A 131 6.45 -10.27 10.44
C GLN A 131 5.12 -9.58 10.09
N ILE A 132 5.16 -8.59 9.21
CA ILE A 132 3.99 -7.79 8.83
C ILE A 132 2.95 -8.65 8.10
N PHE A 133 3.34 -9.31 7.01
CA PHE A 133 2.41 -10.11 6.22
C PHE A 133 1.96 -11.36 6.97
N GLY A 134 2.81 -11.98 7.78
CA GLY A 134 2.42 -13.07 8.66
C GLY A 134 1.31 -12.67 9.64
N SER A 135 1.40 -11.49 10.25
CA SER A 135 0.32 -10.96 11.10
C SER A 135 -0.97 -10.71 10.31
N GLY A 136 -0.87 -10.24 9.06
CA GLY A 136 -2.01 -10.04 8.17
C GLY A 136 -2.71 -11.35 7.78
N LEU A 137 -1.94 -12.39 7.46
CA LEU A 137 -2.43 -13.74 7.14
C LEU A 137 -3.05 -14.46 8.34
N ALA A 138 -2.65 -14.11 9.55
CA ALA A 138 -3.24 -14.59 10.80
C ALA A 138 -4.54 -13.85 11.19
N SER A 139 -4.90 -12.77 10.49
CA SER A 139 -6.07 -11.96 10.82
C SER A 139 -7.38 -12.75 10.73
N ALA A 140 -8.30 -12.54 11.68
CA ALA A 140 -9.65 -13.07 11.59
C ALA A 140 -10.44 -12.48 10.40
N ASN A 141 -10.07 -11.29 9.92
CA ASN A 141 -10.75 -10.64 8.81
C ASN A 141 -10.26 -11.16 7.46
N LYS A 142 -11.19 -11.76 6.70
CA LYS A 142 -10.96 -12.28 5.35
C LYS A 142 -10.28 -11.27 4.41
N LYS A 143 -10.75 -10.01 4.39
CA LYS A 143 -10.19 -8.97 3.50
C LYS A 143 -8.72 -8.69 3.79
N ILE A 144 -8.35 -8.69 5.07
CA ILE A 144 -6.96 -8.48 5.49
C ILE A 144 -6.09 -9.67 5.08
N ARG A 145 -6.59 -10.91 5.23
CA ARG A 145 -5.85 -12.10 4.78
C ARG A 145 -5.62 -12.09 3.27
N MET A 146 -6.65 -11.78 2.48
CA MET A 146 -6.53 -11.64 1.03
C MET A 146 -5.54 -10.53 0.67
N LYS A 147 -5.65 -9.37 1.34
CA LYS A 147 -4.75 -8.25 1.09
C LYS A 147 -3.30 -8.58 1.42
N ALA A 148 -3.04 -9.30 2.52
CA ALA A 148 -1.70 -9.74 2.86
C ALA A 148 -1.12 -10.68 1.78
N ALA A 149 -1.90 -11.63 1.27
CA ALA A 149 -1.47 -12.49 0.16
C ALA A 149 -1.18 -11.70 -1.13
N GLU A 150 -2.04 -10.72 -1.46
CA GLU A 150 -1.83 -9.81 -2.59
C GLU A 150 -0.54 -8.99 -2.45
N MET A 151 -0.24 -8.49 -1.25
CA MET A 151 0.99 -7.73 -1.00
C MET A 151 2.24 -8.63 -0.97
N CYS A 152 2.14 -9.87 -0.49
CA CYS A 152 3.21 -10.85 -0.68
C CYS A 152 3.52 -11.04 -2.17
N LEU A 153 2.48 -11.18 -3.00
CA LEU A 153 2.63 -11.25 -4.45
C LEU A 153 3.31 -9.98 -5.00
N ASP A 154 2.82 -8.77 -4.70
CA ASP A 154 3.43 -7.53 -5.22
C ASP A 154 4.89 -7.33 -4.77
N SER A 155 5.24 -7.77 -3.56
CA SER A 155 6.61 -7.68 -3.04
C SER A 155 7.60 -8.53 -3.82
N ARG A 156 7.14 -9.63 -4.44
CA ARG A 156 7.98 -10.61 -5.14
C ARG A 156 9.15 -11.14 -4.30
N ASN A 157 9.05 -11.05 -2.97
CA ASN A 157 10.06 -11.59 -2.07
C ASN A 157 9.86 -13.10 -1.90
N MET A 158 10.74 -13.88 -2.54
CA MET A 158 10.65 -15.34 -2.54
C MET A 158 10.73 -15.99 -1.15
N GLU A 159 11.30 -15.30 -0.15
CA GLU A 159 11.32 -15.78 1.23
C GLU A 159 9.92 -15.86 1.86
N LEU A 160 8.91 -15.21 1.28
CA LEU A 160 7.52 -15.26 1.75
C LEU A 160 6.77 -16.52 1.30
N VAL A 161 7.27 -17.26 0.30
CA VAL A 161 6.57 -18.43 -0.26
C VAL A 161 6.29 -19.52 0.79
N PRO A 162 7.25 -19.95 1.62
CA PRO A 162 6.99 -20.97 2.65
C PRO A 162 5.87 -20.58 3.62
N MET A 163 5.76 -19.29 3.94
CA MET A 163 4.68 -18.76 4.78
C MET A 163 3.31 -18.86 4.10
N LEU A 164 3.24 -18.52 2.80
CA LEU A 164 2.01 -18.64 2.02
C LEU A 164 1.57 -20.10 1.89
N GLU A 165 2.51 -21.02 1.64
CA GLU A 165 2.24 -22.46 1.55
C GLU A 165 1.73 -23.02 2.88
N SER A 166 2.38 -22.67 4.00
CA SER A 166 1.92 -23.05 5.34
C SER A 166 0.52 -22.52 5.63
N LYS A 167 0.24 -21.26 5.24
CA LYS A 167 -1.09 -20.68 5.41
C LYS A 167 -2.13 -21.35 4.52
N LEU A 168 -1.80 -21.68 3.27
CA LEU A 168 -2.69 -22.37 2.32
C LEU A 168 -3.14 -23.73 2.86
N ALA A 169 -2.23 -24.49 3.49
CA ALA A 169 -2.54 -25.81 4.06
C ALA A 169 -3.58 -25.77 5.19
N SER A 170 -3.68 -24.64 5.90
CA SER A 170 -4.57 -24.47 7.06
C SER A 170 -5.77 -23.56 6.81
N GLU A 171 -5.82 -22.86 5.68
CA GLU A 171 -6.94 -21.98 5.34
C GLU A 171 -8.20 -22.80 5.06
N VAL A 172 -9.37 -22.24 5.37
CA VAL A 172 -10.67 -22.89 5.15
C VAL A 172 -11.54 -22.11 4.17
N ASP A 173 -11.35 -20.79 4.08
CA ASP A 173 -12.12 -19.96 3.17
C ASP A 173 -11.66 -20.19 1.72
N PRO A 174 -12.54 -20.62 0.80
CA PRO A 174 -12.15 -20.98 -0.56
C PRO A 174 -11.62 -19.80 -1.37
N ILE A 175 -12.13 -18.58 -1.13
CA ILE A 175 -11.68 -17.38 -1.82
C ILE A 175 -10.28 -16.99 -1.32
N VAL A 176 -10.02 -17.11 -0.02
CA VAL A 176 -8.66 -16.88 0.51
C VAL A 176 -7.69 -17.95 -0.01
N LYS A 177 -8.10 -19.22 -0.08
CA LYS A 177 -7.29 -20.29 -0.69
C LYS A 177 -6.92 -19.98 -2.14
N SER A 178 -7.90 -19.59 -2.96
CA SER A 178 -7.66 -19.21 -4.36
C SER A 178 -6.67 -18.04 -4.45
N CYS A 179 -6.85 -17.01 -3.62
CA CYS A 179 -5.92 -15.88 -3.54
C CYS A 179 -4.49 -16.29 -3.15
N LEU A 180 -4.33 -17.20 -2.18
CA LEU A 180 -3.03 -17.74 -1.77
C LEU A 180 -2.37 -18.56 -2.88
N LYS A 181 -3.12 -19.47 -3.53
CA LYS A 181 -2.64 -20.24 -4.69
C LYS A 181 -2.17 -19.32 -5.81
N PHE A 182 -2.98 -18.32 -6.14
CA PHE A 182 -2.65 -17.32 -7.16
C PHE A 182 -1.37 -16.58 -6.83
N ALA A 183 -1.21 -16.14 -5.57
CA ALA A 183 0.02 -15.48 -5.11
C ALA A 183 1.25 -16.39 -5.25
N ILE A 184 1.21 -17.61 -4.69
CA ILE A 184 2.33 -18.56 -4.72
C ILE A 184 2.79 -18.84 -6.16
N ARG A 185 1.83 -19.14 -7.05
CA ARG A 185 2.13 -19.43 -8.46
C ARG A 185 2.79 -18.25 -9.19
N ASN A 186 2.33 -17.04 -8.90
CA ASN A 186 2.74 -15.84 -9.64
C ASN A 186 3.93 -15.09 -9.03
N MET A 187 4.40 -15.49 -7.85
CA MET A 187 5.55 -14.83 -7.20
C MET A 187 6.87 -15.01 -7.96
N HIS A 188 7.02 -16.09 -8.73
CA HIS A 188 8.18 -16.30 -9.60
C HIS A 188 8.08 -15.56 -10.94
N GLN A 189 6.90 -15.05 -11.29
CA GLN A 189 6.65 -14.43 -12.59
C GLN A 189 7.07 -12.95 -12.57
N PRO A 190 7.62 -12.41 -13.67
CA PRO A 190 7.84 -10.98 -13.82
C PRO A 190 6.56 -10.16 -13.54
N LYS A 191 6.72 -8.91 -13.08
CA LYS A 191 5.56 -8.02 -12.90
C LYS A 191 4.92 -7.75 -14.27
N GLY A 192 3.60 -7.91 -14.36
CA GLY A 192 2.84 -7.75 -15.61
C GLY A 192 2.65 -9.03 -16.42
N GLU A 193 3.36 -10.12 -16.08
CA GLU A 193 3.29 -11.41 -16.76
C GLU A 193 2.59 -12.47 -15.87
N LEU A 194 1.45 -12.09 -15.30
CA LEU A 194 0.71 -13.00 -14.41
C LEU A 194 0.09 -14.15 -15.22
N VAL A 195 0.28 -15.37 -14.73
CA VAL A 195 -0.43 -16.56 -15.20
C VAL A 195 -1.82 -16.55 -14.57
N ILE A 196 -2.82 -16.32 -15.42
CA ILE A 196 -4.24 -16.42 -15.09
C ILE A 196 -4.72 -17.74 -15.71
N ASP A 197 -4.92 -18.75 -14.89
CA ASP A 197 -5.61 -19.95 -15.36
C ASP A 197 -7.09 -19.61 -15.50
N MET A 198 -7.65 -19.85 -16.69
CA MET A 198 -9.09 -19.74 -16.93
C MET A 198 -9.85 -21.01 -16.53
N ASP A 199 -9.19 -21.94 -15.85
CA ASP A 199 -9.72 -23.28 -15.59
C ASP A 199 -9.93 -23.46 -14.08
N ASP A 200 -10.97 -22.82 -13.56
CA ASP A 200 -11.75 -23.30 -12.41
C ASP A 200 -13.25 -23.33 -12.82
N GLU A 201 -13.54 -23.48 -14.12
CA GLU A 201 -14.82 -24.04 -14.56
C GLU A 201 -14.64 -25.57 -14.56
N ASP A 202 -15.54 -26.23 -13.82
CA ASP A 202 -15.72 -27.68 -13.75
C ASP A 202 -14.75 -28.45 -12.84
N ASP A 203 -15.16 -28.60 -11.58
CA ASP A 203 -15.03 -29.87 -10.85
C ASP A 203 -16.21 -29.98 -9.86
N ASP A 204 -17.30 -30.55 -10.39
CA ASP A 204 -18.46 -31.25 -9.78
C ASP A 204 -18.96 -30.87 -8.36
#